data_AF-A0A6C0D3K5-F1
#
_entry.id   AF-A0A6C0D3K5-F1
#
_cell.length_a   1.000
_cell.length_b   1.000
_cell.length_c   1.000
_cell.angle_alpha   90.00
_cell.angle_beta   90.00
_cell.angle_gamma   90.00
#
_symmetry.space_group_name_H-M   'P 1'
#
loop_
_entity.id
_entity.type
_entity.pdbx_description
1 polymer ?
#
loop_
_entity_poly.entity_id
_entity_poly.type
_entity_poly.pdbx_seq_one_letter_code
_entity_poly.pdbx_strand_id
1 'polypeptide(L)'
;MIDYTMDIFYIIVSSVAIIILILILTYIGINMTYYKGKVAYPPHSATCPDTWTVASDSSSCLIPAANSVNAGKLYDSNGKLIANNKTTYGLNITTNSINFTDAGWTAGGLSAQCSQKAWANQMGIMWDGISNYNKC
;
A
#
# COMPACT_ATOMS: atom_id res chain seq x y z
N MET A 1 39.72 -12.43 50.01
CA MET A 1 40.37 -13.07 48.82
C MET A 1 39.37 -13.88 48.01
N ILE A 2 38.37 -14.53 48.63
CA ILE A 2 37.31 -15.29 47.95
C ILE A 2 36.26 -14.36 47.28
N ASP A 3 35.95 -13.20 47.87
CA ASP A 3 34.96 -12.26 47.28
C ASP A 3 35.46 -11.63 45.97
N TYR A 4 36.74 -11.25 45.91
CA TYR A 4 37.38 -10.71 44.70
C TYR A 4 37.33 -11.68 43.51
N THR A 5 37.48 -12.99 43.75
CA THR A 5 37.37 -14.01 42.71
C THR A 5 35.93 -14.24 42.25
N MET A 6 34.93 -14.11 43.13
CA MET A 6 33.51 -14.21 42.76
C MET A 6 33.04 -13.01 41.93
N ASP A 7 33.50 -11.81 42.28
CA ASP A 7 33.19 -10.58 41.53
C ASP A 7 33.77 -10.60 40.11
N ILE A 8 35.00 -11.10 39.96
CA ILE A 8 35.63 -11.25 38.63
C ILE A 8 34.87 -12.24 37.76
N PHE A 9 34.45 -13.38 38.32
CA PHE A 9 33.69 -14.37 37.59
C PHE A 9 32.34 -13.80 37.09
N TYR A 10 31.61 -13.10 37.95
CA TYR A 10 30.35 -12.46 37.59
C TYR A 10 30.52 -11.40 36.49
N ILE A 11 31.53 -10.52 36.61
CA ILE A 11 31.79 -9.47 35.61
C ILE A 11 32.13 -10.08 34.23
N ILE A 12 32.94 -11.14 34.20
CA ILE A 12 33.29 -11.81 32.94
C ILE A 12 32.04 -12.44 32.31
N VAL A 13 31.26 -13.19 33.08
CA VAL A 13 30.04 -13.83 32.56
C VAL A 13 29.02 -12.79 32.09
N SER A 14 28.77 -11.74 32.87
CA SER A 14 27.83 -10.68 32.51
C SER A 14 28.29 -9.87 31.30
N SER A 15 29.57 -9.57 31.17
CA SER A 15 30.09 -8.85 30.00
C SER A 15 29.95 -9.67 28.72
N VAL A 16 30.29 -10.97 28.76
CA VAL A 16 30.11 -11.89 27.62
C VAL A 16 28.63 -12.04 27.26
N ALA A 17 27.74 -12.18 28.25
CA ALA A 17 26.30 -12.28 28.03
C ALA A 17 25.74 -11.03 27.33
N ILE A 18 26.17 -9.83 27.73
CA ILE A 18 25.75 -8.56 27.10
C ILE A 18 26.22 -8.49 25.65
N ILE A 19 27.48 -8.88 25.37
CA ILE A 19 28.02 -8.88 24.00
C ILE A 19 27.21 -9.82 23.11
N ILE A 20 26.94 -11.04 23.58
CA ILE A 20 26.12 -12.02 22.83
C ILE A 20 24.71 -11.49 22.60
N LEU A 21 24.10 -10.87 23.61
CA LEU A 21 22.76 -10.27 23.50
C LEU A 21 22.72 -9.19 22.41
N ILE A 22 23.70 -8.29 22.38
CA ILE A 22 23.80 -7.24 21.35
C ILE A 22 23.93 -7.87 19.95
N LEU A 23 24.73 -8.92 19.79
CA LEU A 23 24.90 -9.62 18.51
C LEU A 23 23.60 -10.29 18.02
N ILE A 24 22.85 -10.92 18.92
CA ILE A 24 21.56 -11.54 18.56
C ILE A 24 20.53 -10.47 18.15
N LEU A 25 20.42 -9.39 18.92
CA LEU A 25 19.45 -8.33 18.63
C LEU A 25 19.77 -7.59 17.32
N THR A 26 21.05 -7.33 17.05
CA THR A 26 21.49 -6.75 15.77
C THR A 26 21.18 -7.66 14.59
N TYR A 27 21.44 -8.98 14.70
CA TYR A 27 21.08 -9.96 13.67
C TYR A 27 19.58 -9.99 13.38
N ILE A 28 18.73 -10.02 14.41
CA ILE A 28 17.27 -10.00 14.25
C ILE A 28 16.82 -8.66 13.61
N GLY A 29 17.38 -7.54 14.04
CA GLY A 29 17.05 -6.22 13.49
C GLY A 29 17.38 -6.07 12.00
N ILE A 30 18.53 -6.63 11.57
CA ILE A 30 18.91 -6.67 10.16
C ILE A 30 17.91 -7.51 9.35
N ASN A 31 17.56 -8.71 9.85
CA ASN A 31 16.61 -9.59 9.17
C ASN A 31 15.22 -8.95 9.04
N MET A 32 14.70 -8.32 10.09
CA MET A 32 13.39 -7.64 10.04
C MET A 32 13.37 -6.54 8.97
N THR A 33 14.47 -5.80 8.82
CA THR A 33 14.59 -4.78 7.77
C THR A 33 14.67 -5.41 6.38
N TYR A 34 15.40 -6.52 6.24
CA TYR A 34 15.57 -7.23 4.96
C TYR A 34 14.27 -7.79 4.38
N TYR A 35 13.38 -8.30 5.24
CA TYR A 35 12.11 -8.90 4.81
C TYR A 35 10.97 -7.88 4.61
N LYS A 36 11.17 -6.62 5.00
CA LYS A 36 10.19 -5.55 4.80
C LYS A 36 9.95 -5.33 3.30
N GLY A 37 8.71 -5.52 2.85
CA GLY A 37 8.30 -5.29 1.45
C GLY A 37 8.65 -6.41 0.45
N LYS A 38 9.20 -7.55 0.89
CA LYS A 38 9.52 -8.68 0.00
C LYS A 38 8.29 -9.50 -0.41
N VAL A 39 7.27 -9.53 0.44
CA VAL A 39 6.00 -10.21 0.20
C VAL A 39 4.94 -9.18 -0.15
N ALA A 40 4.20 -9.46 -1.23
CA ALA A 40 3.07 -8.64 -1.67
C ALA A 40 1.99 -8.62 -0.59
N TYR A 41 1.60 -7.42 -0.16
CA TYR A 41 0.51 -7.21 0.78
C TYR A 41 -0.31 -5.98 0.37
N PRO A 42 -1.65 -6.05 0.46
CA PRO A 42 -2.48 -7.25 0.68
C PRO A 42 -2.35 -8.29 -0.47
N PRO A 43 -2.63 -9.59 -0.24
CA PRO A 43 -2.54 -10.63 -1.27
C PRO A 43 -3.68 -10.57 -2.30
N HIS A 44 -4.80 -9.95 -1.93
CA HIS A 44 -5.96 -9.74 -2.78
C HIS A 44 -6.36 -8.28 -2.74
N SER A 45 -6.82 -7.77 -3.88
CA SER A 45 -7.34 -6.42 -4.04
C SER A 45 -8.82 -6.46 -4.36
N ALA A 46 -9.57 -5.49 -3.84
CA ALA A 46 -10.94 -5.27 -4.25
C ALA A 46 -11.00 -4.87 -5.74
N THR A 47 -12.08 -5.22 -6.43
CA THR A 47 -12.29 -4.85 -7.84
C THR A 47 -12.50 -3.34 -8.02
N CYS A 48 -13.18 -2.72 -7.05
CA CYS A 48 -13.49 -1.30 -7.04
C CYS A 48 -12.91 -0.63 -5.80
N PRO A 49 -12.70 0.71 -5.85
CA PRO A 49 -12.37 1.48 -4.66
C PRO A 49 -13.42 1.31 -3.55
N ASP A 50 -12.99 1.57 -2.32
CA ASP A 50 -13.84 1.35 -1.15
C ASP A 50 -15.10 2.21 -1.27
N THR A 51 -16.26 1.66 -0.90
CA THR A 51 -17.59 2.28 -1.02
C THR A 51 -18.09 2.58 -2.43
N TRP A 52 -17.32 2.27 -3.48
CA TRP A 52 -17.79 2.39 -4.87
C TRP A 52 -18.61 1.16 -5.26
N THR A 53 -19.61 1.37 -6.13
CA THR A 53 -20.48 0.29 -6.59
C THR A 53 -20.00 -0.27 -7.93
N VAL A 54 -19.99 -1.59 -8.05
CA VAL A 54 -19.74 -2.28 -9.32
C VAL A 54 -20.89 -1.97 -10.29
N ALA A 55 -20.56 -1.61 -11.53
CA ALA A 55 -21.53 -1.37 -12.58
C ALA A 55 -22.13 -2.70 -13.10
N SER A 56 -23.18 -2.61 -13.93
CA SER A 56 -23.89 -3.76 -14.48
C SER A 56 -23.02 -4.67 -15.35
N ASP A 57 -21.89 -4.17 -15.86
CA ASP A 57 -20.92 -4.93 -16.67
C ASP A 57 -19.91 -5.73 -15.83
N SER A 58 -20.02 -5.69 -14.49
CA SER A 58 -19.16 -6.39 -13.51
C SER A 58 -17.67 -6.05 -13.56
N SER A 59 -17.25 -5.15 -14.46
CA SER A 59 -15.85 -4.81 -14.72
C SER A 59 -15.57 -3.33 -14.50
N SER A 60 -16.61 -2.50 -14.58
CA SER A 60 -16.53 -1.07 -14.33
C SER A 60 -17.05 -0.74 -12.93
N CYS A 61 -16.52 0.33 -12.35
CA CYS A 61 -16.94 0.86 -11.06
C CYS A 61 -17.60 2.21 -11.28
N LEU A 62 -18.78 2.43 -10.69
CA LEU A 62 -19.48 3.71 -10.78
C LEU A 62 -18.75 4.74 -9.92
N ILE A 63 -18.51 5.91 -10.49
CA ILE A 63 -17.91 7.05 -9.80
C ILE A 63 -18.96 7.60 -8.84
N PRO A 64 -18.65 7.69 -7.54
CA PRO A 64 -19.62 8.14 -6.56
C PRO A 64 -19.74 9.67 -6.61
N ALA A 65 -20.85 10.24 -6.15
CA ALA A 65 -21.11 11.68 -6.24
C ALA A 65 -20.01 12.53 -5.56
N ALA A 66 -19.84 13.79 -5.96
CA ALA A 66 -18.75 14.66 -5.49
C ALA A 66 -18.59 14.78 -3.96
N ASN A 67 -19.70 14.74 -3.22
CA ASN A 67 -19.72 14.87 -1.76
C ASN A 67 -19.81 13.52 -1.03
N SER A 68 -19.70 12.41 -1.76
CA SER A 68 -19.72 11.08 -1.16
C SER A 68 -18.40 10.75 -0.49
N VAL A 69 -18.45 9.79 0.43
CA VAL A 69 -17.25 9.21 1.01
C VAL A 69 -16.40 8.63 -0.13
N ASN A 70 -15.10 8.89 -0.07
CA ASN A 70 -14.14 8.34 -1.02
C ASN A 70 -14.31 8.78 -2.49
N ALA A 71 -14.91 9.96 -2.74
CA ALA A 71 -14.93 10.58 -4.08
C ALA A 71 -13.55 11.14 -4.50
N GLY A 72 -12.68 11.43 -3.53
CA GLY A 72 -11.34 11.97 -3.76
C GLY A 72 -11.36 13.30 -4.52
N LYS A 73 -10.30 13.55 -5.29
CA LYS A 73 -10.09 14.75 -6.12
C LYS A 73 -10.58 14.54 -7.56
N LEU A 74 -11.69 13.82 -7.74
CA LEU A 74 -12.28 13.58 -9.06
C LEU A 74 -13.16 14.73 -9.53
N TYR A 75 -13.50 15.66 -8.64
CA TYR A 75 -14.40 16.77 -8.90
C TYR A 75 -13.71 18.12 -8.62
N ASP A 76 -14.13 19.16 -9.35
CA ASP A 76 -13.75 20.54 -9.05
C ASP A 76 -14.61 21.14 -7.93
N SER A 77 -14.32 22.38 -7.53
CA SER A 77 -15.08 23.12 -6.51
C SER A 77 -16.56 23.35 -6.87
N ASN A 78 -16.95 23.16 -8.12
CA ASN A 78 -18.33 23.29 -8.60
C ASN A 78 -19.03 21.91 -8.69
N GLY A 79 -18.37 20.82 -8.27
CA GLY A 79 -18.90 19.47 -8.35
C GLY A 79 -18.89 18.87 -9.76
N LYS A 80 -18.13 19.45 -10.70
CA LYS A 80 -17.96 18.90 -12.05
C LYS A 80 -16.83 17.89 -12.06
N LEU A 81 -17.05 16.74 -12.70
CA LEU A 81 -16.04 15.70 -12.87
C LEU A 81 -14.85 16.25 -13.70
N ILE A 82 -13.65 16.18 -13.14
CA ILE A 82 -12.38 16.59 -13.78
C ILE A 82 -11.52 15.41 -14.24
N ALA A 83 -11.93 14.18 -13.91
CA ALA A 83 -11.31 12.97 -14.42
C ALA A 83 -11.37 12.92 -15.95
N ASN A 84 -10.30 12.43 -16.58
CA ASN A 84 -10.22 12.30 -18.04
C ASN A 84 -9.46 11.03 -18.43
N ASN A 85 -9.63 10.59 -19.68
CA ASN A 85 -9.04 9.35 -20.20
C ASN A 85 -7.50 9.35 -20.32
N LYS A 86 -6.81 10.48 -20.08
CA LYS A 86 -5.34 10.50 -20.07
C LYS A 86 -4.78 10.12 -18.70
N THR A 87 -5.50 10.47 -17.63
CA THR A 87 -5.06 10.22 -16.25
C THR A 87 -5.84 9.10 -15.57
N THR A 88 -7.04 8.80 -16.07
CA THR A 88 -7.96 7.80 -15.53
C THR A 88 -8.36 6.87 -16.66
N TYR A 89 -7.61 5.78 -16.83
CA TYR A 89 -7.85 4.82 -17.90
C TYR A 89 -9.18 4.08 -17.70
N GLY A 90 -9.85 3.75 -18.80
CA GLY A 90 -11.17 3.12 -18.77
C GLY A 90 -12.32 4.03 -18.33
N LEU A 91 -12.12 5.36 -18.29
CA LEU A 91 -13.17 6.31 -17.92
C LEU A 91 -14.25 6.40 -19.01
N ASN A 92 -15.48 6.08 -18.63
CA ASN A 92 -16.69 6.29 -19.41
C ASN A 92 -17.52 7.42 -18.78
N ILE A 93 -17.49 8.60 -19.41
CA ILE A 93 -18.20 9.80 -18.95
C ILE A 93 -19.73 9.63 -19.08
N THR A 94 -20.21 8.89 -20.08
CA THR A 94 -21.64 8.70 -20.32
C THR A 94 -22.30 7.89 -19.20
N THR A 95 -21.59 6.89 -18.68
CA THR A 95 -22.07 6.03 -17.59
C THR A 95 -21.51 6.41 -16.23
N ASN A 96 -20.69 7.47 -16.14
CA ASN A 96 -19.94 7.85 -14.95
C ASN A 96 -19.26 6.64 -14.30
N SER A 97 -18.52 5.86 -15.08
CA SER A 97 -17.86 4.65 -14.61
C SER A 97 -16.41 4.57 -15.05
N ILE A 98 -15.61 3.80 -14.33
CA ILE A 98 -14.21 3.55 -14.64
C ILE A 98 -14.00 2.05 -14.73
N ASN A 99 -13.51 1.58 -15.88
CA ASN A 99 -13.06 0.21 -16.05
C ASN A 99 -11.59 0.07 -15.61
N PHE A 100 -11.37 -0.55 -14.45
CA PHE A 100 -10.03 -0.76 -13.92
C PHE A 100 -9.28 -1.93 -14.56
N THR A 101 -9.93 -2.74 -15.40
CA THR A 101 -9.26 -3.77 -16.20
C THR A 101 -8.80 -3.26 -17.57
N ASP A 102 -8.94 -1.95 -17.83
CA ASP A 102 -8.47 -1.34 -19.09
C ASP A 102 -6.96 -1.51 -19.29
N ALA A 103 -6.55 -1.79 -20.52
CA ALA A 103 -5.15 -2.04 -20.86
C ALA A 103 -4.23 -0.84 -20.57
N GLY A 104 -4.77 0.38 -20.54
CA GLY A 104 -4.07 1.60 -20.16
C GLY A 104 -3.38 1.52 -18.80
N TRP A 105 -3.93 0.77 -17.84
CA TRP A 105 -3.33 0.56 -16.53
C TRP A 105 -1.98 -0.20 -16.58
N THR A 106 -1.70 -0.92 -17.68
CA THR A 106 -0.44 -1.62 -17.91
C THR A 106 0.47 -0.95 -18.96
N ALA A 107 0.00 0.09 -19.64
CA ALA A 107 0.69 0.70 -20.78
C ALA A 107 2.02 1.38 -20.40
N GLY A 108 2.18 1.80 -19.14
CA GLY A 108 3.39 2.47 -18.64
C GLY A 108 4.54 1.54 -18.24
N GLY A 109 4.45 0.23 -18.50
CA GLY A 109 5.46 -0.75 -18.10
C GLY A 109 5.45 -1.13 -16.61
N LEU A 110 4.50 -0.57 -15.84
CA LEU A 110 4.19 -0.97 -14.48
C LEU A 110 3.07 -2.02 -14.49
N SER A 111 2.95 -2.79 -13.40
CA SER A 111 1.77 -3.63 -13.19
C SER A 111 0.53 -2.75 -13.03
N ALA A 112 -0.63 -3.28 -13.44
CA ALA A 112 -1.91 -2.58 -13.32
C ALA A 112 -2.14 -2.05 -11.89
N GLN A 113 -1.88 -2.89 -10.89
CA GLN A 113 -2.02 -2.57 -9.47
C GLN A 113 -1.16 -1.37 -9.05
N CYS A 114 0.04 -1.22 -9.61
CA CYS A 114 0.93 -0.11 -9.28
C CYS A 114 0.51 1.20 -9.92
N SER A 115 0.07 1.15 -11.18
CA SER A 115 -0.52 2.32 -11.84
C SER A 115 -1.80 2.76 -11.14
N GLN A 116 -2.67 1.81 -10.78
CA GLN A 116 -3.91 2.05 -10.04
C GLN A 116 -3.62 2.61 -8.64
N LYS A 117 -2.61 2.09 -7.94
CA LYS A 117 -2.15 2.63 -6.64
C LYS A 117 -1.69 4.08 -6.78
N ALA A 118 -0.87 4.38 -7.77
CA ALA A 118 -0.36 5.74 -8.00
C ALA A 118 -1.52 6.71 -8.25
N TRP A 119 -2.47 6.31 -9.10
CA TRP A 119 -3.67 7.07 -9.38
C TRP A 119 -4.56 7.25 -8.14
N ALA A 120 -4.84 6.17 -7.39
CA ALA A 120 -5.66 6.23 -6.18
C ALA A 120 -5.05 7.18 -5.15
N ASN A 121 -3.74 7.09 -4.92
CA ASN A 121 -3.02 7.99 -4.01
C ASN A 121 -3.01 9.43 -4.50
N GLN A 122 -2.85 9.66 -5.80
CA GLN A 122 -2.90 11.01 -6.39
C GLN A 122 -4.29 11.64 -6.23
N MET A 123 -5.34 10.85 -6.44
CA MET A 123 -6.73 11.28 -6.32
C MET A 123 -7.24 11.25 -4.88
N GLY A 124 -6.49 10.73 -3.91
CA GLY A 124 -6.93 10.62 -2.52
C GLY A 124 -8.09 9.63 -2.35
N ILE A 125 -8.06 8.54 -3.12
CA ILE A 125 -9.04 7.45 -3.11
C ILE A 125 -8.48 6.29 -2.30
N MET A 126 -9.27 5.82 -1.34
CA MET A 126 -9.05 4.59 -0.59
C MET A 126 -9.51 3.38 -1.41
N TRP A 127 -8.64 2.40 -1.54
CA TRP A 127 -8.94 1.20 -2.32
C TRP A 127 -8.22 0.02 -1.70
N ASP A 128 -8.98 -0.84 -1.02
CA ASP A 128 -8.40 -1.98 -0.33
C ASP A 128 -7.66 -2.93 -1.29
N GLY A 129 -6.41 -3.22 -0.91
CA GLY A 129 -5.47 -4.00 -1.70
C GLY A 129 -4.81 -3.29 -2.87
N ILE A 130 -5.14 -2.02 -3.14
CA ILE A 130 -4.48 -1.20 -4.18
C ILE A 130 -3.77 0.01 -3.57
N SER A 131 -4.47 0.91 -2.87
CA SER A 131 -3.84 2.13 -2.33
C SER A 131 -2.76 1.81 -1.28
N ASN A 132 -2.95 0.72 -0.53
CA ASN A 132 -2.03 0.19 0.47
C ASN A 132 -1.06 -0.89 -0.07
N TYR A 133 -1.07 -1.18 -1.37
CA TYR A 133 -0.25 -2.24 -1.96
C TYR A 133 1.25 -1.93 -1.82
N ASN A 134 2.04 -2.88 -1.31
CA ASN A 134 3.44 -2.63 -0.94
C ASN A 134 4.48 -3.06 -2.00
N LYS A 135 4.06 -3.66 -3.12
CA LYS A 135 4.97 -4.29 -4.09
C LYS A 135 4.86 -3.64 -5.47
N CYS A 136 5.22 -2.37 -5.49
CA CYS A 136 5.61 -1.56 -6.63
C CYS A 136 7.10 -1.21 -6.44
#